data_AF-A0A0B0MKG2-F1
#
_entry.id   AF-A0A0B0MKG2-F1
#
_cell.length_a   1.000
_cell.length_b   1.000
_cell.length_c   1.000
_cell.angle_alpha   90.00
_cell.angle_beta   90.00
_cell.angle_gamma   90.00
#
_symmetry.space_group_name_H-M   'P 1'
#
loop_
_entity.id
_entity.type
_entity.pdbx_description
1 polymer ?
#
loop_
_entity_poly.entity_id
_entity_poly.type
_entity_poly.pdbx_seq_one_letter_code
_entity_poly.pdbx_strand_id
1 'polypeptide(L)'
;MAEVGVEGRLLPTQKIERISSNLTALLPFYSGLADILPTETLIWKLKLIKSASAYTNSRLHAVKAEVLVLASDKDHLFPSGEEALRLKKLLPNCMIRIFKDNGHTLLMEDSMNLLTVIKDS
;
A
#
# COMPACT_ATOMS: atom_id res chain seq x y z
N MET A 1 -10.00 28.59 23.15
CA MET A 1 -10.04 28.24 21.72
C MET A 1 -8.95 27.22 21.48
N ALA A 2 -9.33 25.96 21.25
CA ALA A 2 -8.40 24.87 20.98
C ALA A 2 -9.05 23.96 19.93
N GLU A 3 -8.58 24.04 18.70
CA GLU A 3 -8.78 22.99 17.70
C GLU A 3 -7.68 21.95 17.91
N VAL A 4 -8.07 20.72 18.25
CA VAL A 4 -7.19 19.56 18.20
C VAL A 4 -7.84 18.60 17.22
N GLY A 5 -7.28 18.55 16.01
CA GLY A 5 -7.64 17.58 14.99
C GLY A 5 -7.28 16.17 15.46
N VAL A 6 -8.28 15.31 15.61
CA VAL A 6 -8.11 13.87 15.81
C VAL A 6 -8.19 13.23 14.42
N GLU A 7 -7.03 12.99 13.82
CA GLU A 7 -6.90 12.27 12.55
C GLU A 7 -7.49 10.86 12.68
N GLY A 8 -8.33 10.52 11.70
CA GLY A 8 -9.23 9.39 11.69
C GLY A 8 -8.52 8.03 11.75
N ARG A 9 -8.78 7.29 12.83
CA ARG A 9 -8.69 5.82 12.80
C ARG A 9 -9.88 5.30 12.01
N LEU A 10 -9.71 5.05 10.71
CA LEU A 10 -10.77 4.45 9.89
C LEU A 10 -11.12 3.05 10.41
N LEU A 11 -12.42 2.81 10.57
CA LEU A 11 -12.98 1.53 11.03
C LEU A 11 -12.66 0.40 10.01
N PRO A 12 -12.50 -0.86 10.46
CA PRO A 12 -12.24 -2.00 9.57
C PRO A 12 -13.25 -2.14 8.43
N THR A 13 -14.52 -1.78 8.68
CA THR A 13 -15.60 -1.78 7.69
C THR A 13 -15.38 -0.77 6.58
N GLN A 14 -14.92 0.45 6.88
CA GLN A 14 -14.63 1.48 5.89
C GLN A 14 -13.45 1.08 4.97
N LYS A 15 -12.46 0.35 5.51
CA LYS A 15 -11.38 -0.23 4.69
C LYS A 15 -11.91 -1.30 3.73
N ILE A 16 -12.80 -2.17 4.19
CA ILE A 16 -13.41 -3.22 3.37
C ILE A 16 -14.30 -2.60 2.29
N GLU A 17 -15.09 -1.58 2.63
CA GLU A 17 -15.91 -0.85 1.66
C GLU A 17 -15.08 -0.17 0.58
N ARG A 18 -13.95 0.45 0.95
CA ARG A 18 -13.03 1.06 -0.02
C ARG A 18 -12.38 0.01 -0.93
N ILE A 19 -11.93 -1.13 -0.37
CA ILE A 19 -11.40 -2.24 -1.18
C ILE A 19 -12.49 -2.78 -2.11
N SER A 20 -13.71 -2.94 -1.60
CA SER A 20 -14.86 -3.39 -2.38
C SER A 20 -15.15 -2.41 -3.53
N SER A 21 -15.19 -1.10 -3.28
CA SER A 21 -15.44 -0.09 -4.31
C SER A 21 -14.33 -0.06 -5.36
N ASN A 22 -13.07 -0.26 -4.95
CA ASN A 22 -11.95 -0.34 -5.86
C ASN A 22 -11.99 -1.60 -6.73
N LEU A 23 -12.33 -2.76 -6.14
CA LEU A 23 -12.58 -3.99 -6.90
C LEU A 23 -13.75 -3.82 -7.86
N THR A 24 -14.78 -3.09 -7.42
CA THR A 24 -15.98 -2.77 -8.21
C THR A 24 -15.62 -1.86 -9.39
N ALA A 25 -14.70 -0.90 -9.21
CA ALA A 25 -14.20 -0.05 -10.29
C ALA A 25 -13.38 -0.84 -11.34
N LEU A 26 -12.90 -2.05 -10.99
CA LEU A 26 -12.27 -2.99 -11.91
C LEU A 26 -13.27 -3.96 -12.57
N LEU A 27 -14.57 -3.90 -12.23
CA LEU A 27 -15.62 -4.72 -12.87
C LEU A 27 -15.79 -4.51 -14.39
N PRO A 28 -15.49 -3.35 -14.99
CA PRO A 28 -15.51 -3.24 -16.46
C PRO A 28 -14.48 -4.16 -17.14
N PHE A 29 -13.47 -4.67 -16.40
CA PHE A 29 -12.52 -5.71 -16.85
C PHE A 29 -12.97 -7.14 -16.49
N TYR A 30 -14.10 -7.33 -15.79
CA TYR A 30 -14.42 -8.58 -15.09
C TYR A 30 -14.86 -9.76 -15.95
N SER A 31 -15.43 -9.54 -17.14
CA SER A 31 -15.84 -10.68 -17.98
C SER A 31 -14.65 -11.55 -18.37
N GLY A 32 -13.47 -10.96 -18.54
CA GLY A 32 -12.22 -11.69 -18.72
C GLY A 32 -11.55 -12.09 -17.40
N LEU A 33 -11.66 -11.28 -16.34
CA LEU A 33 -10.98 -11.59 -15.07
C LEU A 33 -11.58 -12.78 -14.33
N ALA A 34 -12.89 -13.04 -14.42
CA ALA A 34 -13.50 -14.23 -13.81
C ALA A 34 -12.97 -15.53 -14.43
N ASP A 35 -12.70 -15.53 -15.73
CA ASP A 35 -12.07 -16.65 -16.45
C ASP A 35 -10.56 -16.79 -16.13
N ILE A 36 -9.89 -15.67 -15.84
CA ILE A 36 -8.45 -15.63 -15.51
C ILE A 36 -8.19 -15.95 -14.02
N LEU A 37 -9.12 -15.59 -13.14
CA LEU A 37 -9.01 -15.69 -11.68
C LEU A 37 -10.30 -16.28 -11.09
N PRO A 38 -10.43 -17.61 -11.10
CA PRO A 38 -11.55 -18.29 -10.44
C PRO A 38 -11.64 -17.93 -8.96
N THR A 39 -12.86 -17.93 -8.41
CA THR A 39 -13.16 -17.54 -7.03
C THR A 39 -12.30 -18.28 -6.00
N GLU A 40 -12.11 -19.58 -6.18
CA GLU A 40 -11.31 -20.43 -5.30
C GLU A 40 -9.84 -20.00 -5.30
N THR A 41 -9.31 -19.63 -6.48
CA THR A 41 -7.96 -19.10 -6.64
C THR A 41 -7.82 -17.77 -5.93
N LEU A 42 -8.81 -16.88 -6.05
CA LEU A 42 -8.81 -15.59 -5.36
C LEU A 42 -8.80 -15.79 -3.83
N ILE A 43 -9.66 -16.66 -3.31
CA ILE A 43 -9.70 -16.99 -1.87
C ILE A 43 -8.34 -17.53 -1.40
N TRP A 44 -7.75 -18.45 -2.16
CA TRP A 44 -6.44 -19.00 -1.83
C TRP A 44 -5.35 -17.92 -1.85
N LYS A 45 -5.31 -17.04 -2.86
CA LYS A 45 -4.36 -15.92 -2.93
C LYS A 45 -4.52 -14.96 -1.75
N LEU A 46 -5.75 -14.65 -1.34
CA LEU A 46 -5.99 -13.80 -0.17
C LEU A 46 -5.51 -14.45 1.13
N LYS A 47 -5.74 -15.77 1.30
CA LYS A 47 -5.19 -16.53 2.43
C LYS A 47 -3.66 -16.51 2.43
N LEU A 48 -3.04 -16.66 1.26
CA LEU A 48 -1.59 -16.62 1.11
C LEU A 48 -1.01 -15.25 1.51
N ILE A 49 -1.60 -14.15 1.03
CA ILE A 49 -1.22 -12.78 1.39
C ILE A 49 -1.36 -12.57 2.89
N LYS A 50 -2.45 -13.04 3.51
CA LYS A 50 -2.64 -12.94 4.96
C LYS A 50 -1.52 -13.65 5.73
N SER A 51 -1.20 -14.89 5.37
CA SER A 51 -0.12 -15.66 6.00
C SER A 51 1.25 -15.01 5.79
N ALA A 52 1.55 -14.56 4.57
CA ALA A 52 2.79 -13.87 4.25
C ALA A 52 2.94 -12.56 5.04
N SER A 53 1.86 -11.78 5.16
CA SER A 53 1.88 -10.53 5.93
C SER A 53 2.16 -10.76 7.41
N ALA A 54 1.58 -11.79 8.02
CA ALA A 54 1.83 -12.14 9.43
C ALA A 54 3.30 -12.53 9.65
N TYR A 55 3.83 -13.36 8.75
CA TYR A 55 5.22 -13.80 8.77
C TYR A 55 6.19 -12.61 8.65
N THR A 56 6.01 -11.76 7.64
CA THR A 56 6.89 -10.60 7.39
C THR A 56 6.80 -9.59 8.53
N ASN A 57 5.59 -9.26 9.01
CA ASN A 57 5.40 -8.32 10.11
C ASN A 57 6.14 -8.73 11.38
N SER A 58 6.20 -10.04 11.68
CA SER A 58 6.94 -10.54 12.84
C SER A 58 8.47 -10.34 12.73
N ARG A 59 8.99 -10.03 11.54
CA ARG A 59 10.44 -10.01 11.23
C ARG A 59 10.96 -8.69 10.70
N LEU A 60 10.13 -7.67 10.57
CA LEU A 60 10.57 -6.34 10.13
C LEU A 60 11.72 -5.80 11.00
N HIS A 61 11.70 -6.09 12.30
CA HIS A 61 12.76 -5.71 13.24
C HIS A 61 14.14 -6.33 12.94
N ALA A 62 14.18 -7.43 12.19
CA ALA A 62 15.41 -8.13 11.80
C ALA A 62 16.07 -7.51 10.56
N VAL A 63 15.37 -6.64 9.82
CA VAL A 63 15.96 -5.91 8.69
C VAL A 63 16.91 -4.85 9.22
N LYS A 64 18.22 -5.06 9.06
CA LYS A 64 19.26 -4.11 9.50
C LYS A 64 19.79 -3.22 8.39
N ALA A 65 19.50 -3.55 7.13
CA ALA A 65 19.87 -2.74 5.99
C ALA A 65 19.15 -1.38 6.02
N GLU A 66 19.73 -0.38 5.36
CA GLU A 66 19.05 0.89 5.10
C GLU A 66 17.89 0.65 4.12
N VAL A 67 16.71 1.17 4.47
CA VAL A 67 15.48 0.99 3.70
C VAL A 67 14.93 2.35 3.30
N LEU A 68 14.74 2.55 2.00
CA LEU A 68 13.98 3.67 1.45
C LEU A 68 12.61 3.14 0.98
N VAL A 69 11.54 3.61 1.63
CA VAL A 69 10.16 3.30 1.24
C VAL A 69 9.61 4.44 0.40
N LEU A 70 9.17 4.12 -0.81
CA LEU A 70 8.48 5.04 -1.70
C LEU A 70 6.98 4.72 -1.66
N ALA A 71 6.15 5.72 -1.37
CA ALA A 71 4.71 5.56 -1.33
C ALA A 71 4.01 6.66 -2.13
N SER A 72 2.90 6.28 -2.75
CA SER A 72 2.01 7.19 -3.45
C SER A 72 0.88 7.62 -2.51
N ASP A 73 0.54 8.91 -2.54
CA ASP A 73 -0.57 9.49 -1.79
C ASP A 73 -1.91 9.31 -2.52
N LYS A 74 -1.89 9.32 -3.86
CA LYS A 74 -3.07 9.07 -4.71
C LYS A 74 -3.20 7.60 -5.13
N ASP A 75 -2.68 6.69 -4.31
CA ASP A 75 -2.90 5.26 -4.48
C ASP A 75 -4.36 4.95 -4.08
N HIS A 76 -5.21 4.79 -5.09
CA HIS A 76 -6.59 4.43 -4.86
C HIS A 76 -6.75 2.96 -4.49
N LEU A 77 -5.80 2.07 -4.81
CA LEU A 77 -5.91 0.63 -4.58
C LEU A 77 -5.52 0.23 -3.16
N PHE A 78 -4.44 0.81 -2.64
CA PHE A 78 -3.92 0.49 -1.31
C PHE A 78 -3.69 1.75 -0.46
N PRO A 79 -3.79 1.64 0.88
CA PRO A 79 -3.45 2.72 1.80
C PRO A 79 -1.91 2.87 1.91
N SER A 80 -1.26 3.20 0.81
CA SER A 80 0.20 3.20 0.66
C SER A 80 0.88 4.23 1.57
N GLY A 81 0.27 5.40 1.77
CA GLY A 81 0.77 6.41 2.70
C GLY A 81 0.78 5.95 4.15
N GLU A 82 -0.34 5.42 4.65
CA GLU A 82 -0.44 4.93 6.03
C GLU A 82 0.47 3.71 6.26
N GLU A 83 0.60 2.84 5.26
CA GLU A 83 1.48 1.68 5.33
C GLU A 83 2.95 2.10 5.38
N ALA A 84 3.38 3.08 4.60
CA ALA A 84 4.74 3.62 4.67
C ALA A 84 5.05 4.21 6.05
N LEU A 85 4.11 4.97 6.62
CA LEU A 85 4.24 5.50 7.98
C LEU A 85 4.31 4.39 9.03
N ARG A 86 3.56 3.29 8.86
CA ARG A 86 3.63 2.11 9.73
C ARG A 86 5.00 1.43 9.60
N LEU A 87 5.50 1.24 8.39
CA LEU A 87 6.81 0.62 8.14
C LEU A 87 7.96 1.44 8.71
N LYS A 88 7.92 2.77 8.62
CA LYS A 88 8.92 3.66 9.25
C LYS A 88 9.05 3.44 10.76
N LYS A 89 7.95 3.11 11.45
CA LYS A 89 7.95 2.85 12.89
C LYS A 89 8.50 1.47 13.26
N LEU A 90 8.48 0.52 12.33
CA LEU A 90 8.83 -0.89 12.59
C LEU A 90 10.22 -1.27 12.07
N LEU A 91 10.69 -0.61 11.02
CA LEU A 91 12.00 -0.79 10.43
C LEU A 91 13.00 0.17 11.10
N PRO A 92 14.14 -0.32 11.62
CA PRO A 92 15.06 0.51 12.41
C PRO A 92 15.76 1.61 11.59
N ASN A 93 16.11 1.33 10.34
CA ASN A 93 16.87 2.23 9.46
C ASN A 93 16.02 2.60 8.23
N CYS A 94 14.88 3.26 8.45
CA CYS A 94 13.88 3.49 7.41
C CYS A 94 13.67 4.97 7.10
N MET A 95 13.88 5.34 5.83
CA MET A 95 13.47 6.60 5.25
C MET A 95 12.22 6.39 4.41
N ILE A 96 11.34 7.39 4.40
CA ILE A 96 10.12 7.35 3.60
C ILE A 96 10.04 8.59 2.71
N ARG A 97 9.56 8.41 1.49
CA ARG A 97 9.16 9.50 0.59
C ARG A 97 7.74 9.24 0.10
N ILE A 98 6.87 10.20 0.36
CA ILE A 98 5.47 10.16 -0.05
C ILE A 98 5.27 11.13 -1.21
N PHE A 99 4.80 10.62 -2.33
CA PHE A 99 4.57 11.36 -3.56
C PHE A 99 3.10 11.74 -3.66
N LYS A 100 2.82 13.04 -3.47
CA LYS A 100 1.46 13.59 -3.33
C LYS A 100 0.63 13.54 -4.62
N ASP A 101 1.29 13.56 -5.78
CA ASP A 101 0.62 13.67 -7.07
C ASP A 101 0.61 12.39 -7.89
N ASN A 102 1.27 11.35 -7.40
CA ASN A 102 1.45 10.09 -8.10
C ASN A 102 0.44 9.05 -7.65
N GLY A 103 0.04 8.15 -8.55
CA GLY A 103 -0.86 7.04 -8.29
C GLY A 103 -0.15 5.74 -7.95
N HIS A 104 -0.88 4.63 -8.01
CA HIS A 104 -0.40 3.30 -7.60
C HIS A 104 0.87 2.86 -8.35
N THR A 105 0.96 3.20 -9.63
CA THR A 105 2.07 2.80 -10.51
C THR A 105 3.23 3.78 -10.46
N LEU A 106 3.65 4.16 -9.24
CA LEU A 106 4.64 5.20 -8.96
C LEU A 106 5.89 5.12 -9.87
N LEU A 107 6.46 3.93 -10.07
CA LEU A 107 7.69 3.76 -10.86
C LEU A 107 7.48 3.81 -12.39
N MET A 108 6.24 3.83 -12.86
CA MET A 108 5.88 3.86 -14.28
C MET A 108 5.39 5.24 -14.74
N GLU A 109 5.29 6.21 -13.83
CA GLU A 109 4.80 7.54 -14.14
C GLU A 109 5.93 8.44 -14.67
N ASP A 110 5.65 9.23 -15.69
CA ASP A 110 6.65 10.11 -16.34
C ASP A 110 7.27 11.14 -15.38
N SER A 111 6.54 11.50 -14.33
CA SER A 111 7.00 12.45 -13.31
C SER A 111 8.03 11.86 -12.35
N MET A 112 8.26 10.54 -12.38
CA MET A 112 9.09 9.83 -11.42
C MET A 112 10.45 9.44 -11.98
N ASN A 113 11.51 10.05 -11.42
CA ASN A 113 12.89 9.68 -11.70
C ASN A 113 13.52 8.99 -10.48
N LEU A 114 13.58 7.66 -10.51
CA LEU A 114 14.14 6.86 -9.42
C LEU A 114 15.62 7.21 -9.14
N LEU A 115 16.40 7.54 -10.17
CA LEU A 115 17.81 7.89 -9.99
C LEU A 115 17.97 9.16 -9.15
N THR A 116 17.16 10.17 -9.43
CA THR A 116 17.13 11.41 -8.64
C THR A 116 16.68 11.13 -7.22
N VAL A 117 15.63 10.32 -7.05
CA VAL A 117 15.10 9.95 -5.74
C VAL A 117 16.14 9.25 -4.85
N ILE A 118 16.97 8.37 -5.42
CA ILE A 118 18.02 7.67 -4.68
C ILE A 118 19.22 8.59 -4.39
N LYS A 119 19.61 9.45 -5.34
CA LYS A 119 20.76 10.37 -5.17
C LYS A 119 20.51 11.45 -4.13
N ASP A 120 19.27 11.91 -4.02
CA ASP A 120 18.90 12.95 -3.06
C ASP A 120 18.66 12.38 -1.65
N SER A 121 19.03 11.12 -1.40
CA SER A 121 18.58 10.32 -0.26
C SER A 121 19.67 10.02 0.75
#